data_AF-A0A977KSK6-F1
#
_entry.id   AF-A0A977KSK6-F1
#
_cell.length_a   1.000
_cell.length_b   1.000
_cell.length_c   1.000
_cell.angle_alpha   90.00
_cell.angle_beta   90.00
_cell.angle_gamma   90.00
#
_symmetry.space_group_name_H-M   'P 1'
#
loop_
_entity.id
_entity.type
_entity.pdbx_description
1 polymer ?
#
loop_
_entity_poly.entity_id
_entity_poly.type
_entity_poly.pdbx_seq_one_letter_code
_entity_poly.pdbx_strand_id
1 'polypeptide(L)'
;MGGFAYRFWLKALPTLPTWPSNLILPDYPQTVQTQILNKVEAFERFVNLHVIVLGLLQILSLELPQGIWANFPRWFRTLPSHGYPSERIAQLAIQHQAPMIFPQSPPSLLLPKFLAAKLDPFPSPDRLTLAA
;
A
#
# COMPACT_ATOMS: atom_id res chain seq x y z
N MET A 1 11.01 4.14 -0.37
CA MET A 1 10.39 5.49 -0.47
C MET A 1 9.10 5.46 -1.30
N GLY A 2 8.11 4.65 -0.91
CA GLY A 2 6.83 4.56 -1.64
C GLY A 2 5.74 5.43 -1.01
N GLY A 3 5.38 5.14 0.24
CA GLY A 3 4.31 5.85 0.94
C GLY A 3 4.64 7.30 1.26
N PHE A 4 5.89 7.61 1.62
CA PHE A 4 6.30 8.99 1.92
C PHE A 4 6.25 9.95 0.72
N ALA A 5 6.27 9.42 -0.51
CA ALA A 5 6.18 10.22 -1.72
C ALA A 5 4.73 10.28 -2.27
N TYR A 6 3.77 9.64 -1.59
CA TYR A 6 2.39 9.61 -2.07
C TYR A 6 1.70 10.97 -1.89
N ARG A 7 1.01 11.42 -2.94
CA ARG A 7 0.33 12.71 -2.97
C ARG A 7 -1.17 12.51 -2.81
N PHE A 8 -1.72 13.05 -1.73
CA PHE A 8 -3.16 13.01 -1.47
C PHE A 8 -3.87 14.15 -2.22
N TRP A 9 -4.79 13.81 -3.09
CA TRP A 9 -5.62 14.77 -3.82
C TRP A 9 -6.98 14.94 -3.13
N LEU A 10 -7.53 16.16 -3.15
CA LEU A 10 -8.89 16.44 -2.68
C LEU A 10 -9.66 17.12 -3.81
N LYS A 11 -10.78 16.53 -4.22
CA LYS A 11 -11.58 17.02 -5.35
C LYS A 11 -12.20 18.39 -5.10
N ALA A 12 -12.46 18.75 -3.84
CA ALA A 12 -13.02 20.04 -3.47
C ALA A 12 -12.03 21.21 -3.54
N LEU A 13 -10.73 20.94 -3.70
CA LEU A 13 -9.74 22.00 -3.93
C LEU A 13 -9.78 22.45 -5.39
N PRO A 14 -9.65 23.75 -5.67
CA PRO A 14 -9.54 24.24 -7.03
C PRO A 14 -8.27 23.68 -7.68
N THR A 15 -8.37 23.33 -8.96
CA THR A 15 -7.19 22.97 -9.76
C THR A 15 -6.37 24.22 -10.02
N LEU A 16 -5.13 24.25 -9.52
CA LEU A 16 -4.22 25.36 -9.72
C LEU A 16 -3.22 25.03 -10.84
N PRO A 17 -2.90 26.00 -11.72
CA PRO A 17 -1.93 25.79 -12.80
C PRO A 17 -0.49 25.64 -12.27
N THR A 18 -0.22 26.15 -11.07
CA THR A 18 1.08 26.10 -10.39
C THR A 18 0.91 25.66 -8.93
N TRP A 19 2.01 25.21 -8.31
CA TRP A 19 1.99 24.89 -6.89
C TRP A 19 1.69 26.17 -6.07
N PRO A 20 0.68 26.18 -5.20
CA PRO A 20 0.40 27.33 -4.36
C PRO A 20 1.55 27.57 -3.38
N SER A 21 1.96 28.83 -3.24
CA SER A 21 2.99 29.20 -2.26
C SER A 21 2.49 29.05 -0.83
N ASN A 22 1.23 29.40 -0.57
CA ASN A 22 0.56 29.24 0.71
C ASN A 22 -0.90 28.84 0.52
N LEU A 23 -1.37 27.90 1.33
CA LEU A 23 -2.78 27.53 1.46
C LEU A 23 -3.22 27.84 2.89
N ILE A 24 -4.04 28.87 3.06
CA ILE A 24 -4.53 29.32 4.35
C ILE A 24 -5.92 28.71 4.56
N LEU A 25 -6.06 27.87 5.60
CA LEU A 25 -7.30 27.12 5.83
C LEU A 25 -8.54 28.01 6.05
N PRO A 26 -8.47 29.11 6.82
CA PRO A 26 -9.60 30.05 6.98
C PRO A 26 -10.20 30.64 5.70
N ASP A 27 -9.44 30.70 4.60
CA ASP A 27 -9.90 31.30 3.34
C ASP A 27 -10.96 30.43 2.62
N TYR A 28 -11.13 29.17 3.06
CA TYR A 28 -12.06 28.23 2.46
C TYR A 28 -13.42 28.23 3.17
N PRO A 29 -14.52 27.90 2.47
CA PRO A 29 -15.80 27.63 3.11
C PRO A 29 -15.67 26.51 4.16
N GLN A 30 -16.45 26.59 5.25
CA GLN A 30 -16.37 25.62 6.36
C GLN A 30 -16.48 24.16 5.90
N THR A 31 -17.35 23.89 4.90
CA THR A 31 -17.51 22.55 4.33
C THR A 31 -16.23 22.01 3.68
N VAL A 32 -15.48 22.88 3.01
CA VAL A 32 -14.19 22.55 2.39
C VAL A 32 -13.10 22.43 3.46
N GLN A 33 -13.13 23.27 4.50
CA GLN A 33 -12.19 23.16 5.62
C GLN A 33 -12.27 21.78 6.30
N THR A 34 -13.48 21.29 6.60
CA THR A 34 -13.67 19.96 7.19
C THR A 34 -13.10 18.85 6.28
N GLN A 35 -13.29 18.96 4.97
CA GLN A 35 -12.75 17.98 4.01
C GLN A 35 -11.20 18.02 3.94
N ILE A 36 -10.61 19.22 4.03
CA ILE A 36 -9.15 19.38 4.10
C ILE A 36 -8.61 18.73 5.38
N LEU A 37 -9.24 18.98 6.54
CA LEU A 37 -8.83 18.38 7.81
C LEU A 37 -8.93 16.85 7.77
N ASN A 38 -10.03 16.29 7.25
CA ASN A 38 -10.19 14.84 7.09
C ASN A 38 -9.12 14.25 6.15
N LYS A 39 -8.74 14.98 5.09
CA LYS A 39 -7.63 14.57 4.21
C LYS A 39 -6.29 14.57 4.96
N VAL A 40 -6.01 15.60 5.76
CA VAL A 40 -4.76 15.69 6.54
C VAL A 40 -4.69 14.54 7.54
N GLU A 41 -5.77 14.27 8.26
CA GLU A 41 -5.87 13.14 9.18
C GLU A 41 -5.62 11.80 8.48
N ALA A 42 -6.24 11.58 7.31
CA ALA A 42 -6.02 10.38 6.51
C ALA A 42 -4.55 10.27 6.03
N PHE A 43 -3.94 11.39 5.64
CA PHE A 43 -2.53 11.45 5.27
C PHE A 43 -1.61 11.07 6.44
N GLU A 44 -1.81 11.65 7.61
CA GLU A 44 -1.02 11.36 8.81
C GLU A 44 -1.11 9.89 9.20
N ARG A 45 -2.33 9.33 9.23
CA ARG A 45 -2.56 7.90 9.51
C ARG A 45 -1.87 7.01 8.48
N PHE A 46 -1.94 7.36 7.20
CA PHE A 46 -1.27 6.61 6.14
C PHE A 46 0.25 6.62 6.30
N VAL A 47 0.85 7.79 6.57
CA VAL A 47 2.29 7.93 6.78
C VAL A 47 2.73 7.13 8.02
N ASN A 48 2.02 7.24 9.14
CA ASN A 48 2.33 6.50 10.37
C ASN A 48 2.27 4.98 10.14
N LEU A 49 1.24 4.49 9.46
CA LEU A 49 1.16 3.08 9.10
C LEU A 49 2.32 2.66 8.17
N HIS A 50 2.70 3.51 7.23
CA HIS A 50 3.81 3.22 6.32
C HIS A 50 5.15 3.16 7.06
N VAL A 51 5.38 4.02 8.05
CA VAL A 51 6.57 3.99 8.91
C VAL A 51 6.65 2.65 9.65
N ILE A 52 5.55 2.22 10.27
CA ILE A 52 5.49 0.95 11.01
C ILE A 52 5.79 -0.22 10.06
N VAL A 53 5.13 -0.26 8.90
CA VAL A 53 5.34 -1.31 7.89
C VAL A 53 6.79 -1.32 7.42
N LEU A 54 7.39 -0.16 7.14
CA LEU A 54 8.78 -0.08 6.72
C LEU A 54 9.73 -0.62 7.80
N GLY A 55 9.50 -0.28 9.06
CA GLY A 55 10.28 -0.82 10.19
C GLY A 55 10.16 -2.34 10.31
N LEU A 56 8.95 -2.89 10.16
CA LEU A 56 8.74 -4.34 10.16
C LEU A 56 9.46 -5.02 8.99
N LEU A 57 9.38 -4.46 7.79
CA LEU A 57 10.07 -5.00 6.62
C LEU A 57 11.59 -4.95 6.78
N GLN A 58 12.12 -3.91 7.42
CA GLN A 58 13.54 -3.80 7.73
C GLN A 58 13.99 -4.92 8.69
N ILE A 59 13.23 -5.14 9.77
CA ILE A 59 13.51 -6.23 10.71
C ILE A 59 13.47 -7.58 9.99
N LEU A 60 12.45 -7.85 9.18
CA LEU A 60 12.34 -9.10 8.43
C LEU A 60 13.51 -9.28 7.44
N SER A 61 13.95 -8.21 6.81
CA SER A 61 15.09 -8.23 5.87
C SER A 61 16.39 -8.63 6.56
N LEU A 62 16.59 -8.21 7.81
CA LEU A 62 17.79 -8.50 8.59
C LEU A 62 17.73 -9.88 9.27
N GLU A 63 16.58 -10.22 9.85
CA GLU A 63 16.42 -11.44 10.66
C GLU A 63 16.09 -12.68 9.83
N LEU A 64 15.40 -12.54 8.69
CA LEU A 64 14.93 -13.65 7.85
C LEU A 64 15.36 -13.55 6.37
N PRO A 65 16.64 -13.24 6.06
CA PRO A 65 17.07 -12.97 4.69
C PRO A 65 16.91 -14.20 3.78
N GLN A 66 17.25 -15.40 4.25
CA GLN A 66 17.15 -16.63 3.45
C GLN A 66 15.70 -16.98 3.13
N GLY A 67 14.78 -16.79 4.09
CA GLY A 67 13.36 -17.01 3.89
C GLY A 67 12.78 -16.05 2.85
N ILE A 68 13.21 -14.77 2.88
CA ILE A 68 12.81 -13.79 1.88
C ILE A 68 13.33 -14.15 0.49
N TRP A 69 14.61 -14.50 0.35
CA TRP A 69 15.18 -14.87 -0.94
C TRP A 69 14.52 -16.11 -1.56
N ALA A 70 14.24 -17.12 -0.75
CA ALA A 70 13.58 -18.35 -1.20
C ALA A 70 12.17 -18.12 -1.75
N ASN A 71 11.47 -17.08 -1.27
CA ASN A 71 10.08 -16.78 -1.63
C ASN A 71 9.93 -15.56 -2.54
N PHE A 72 11.05 -14.96 -2.96
CA PHE A 72 11.03 -13.79 -3.82
C PHE A 72 10.60 -14.19 -5.25
N PRO A 73 9.50 -13.63 -5.79
CA PRO A 73 8.87 -14.11 -7.03
C PRO A 73 9.58 -13.67 -8.32
N ARG A 74 10.71 -12.95 -8.21
CA ARG A 74 11.41 -12.40 -9.38
C ARG A 74 12.86 -12.85 -9.37
N TRP A 75 13.51 -12.70 -10.51
CA TRP A 75 14.91 -13.05 -10.67
C TRP A 75 15.81 -11.82 -10.66
N PHE A 76 16.98 -11.96 -10.04
CA PHE A 76 18.07 -11.01 -10.12
C PHE A 76 19.31 -11.68 -10.71
N ARG A 77 19.97 -10.97 -11.65
CA ARG A 77 21.26 -11.40 -12.20
C ARG A 77 22.37 -11.33 -11.17
N THR A 78 22.32 -10.34 -10.27
CA THR A 78 23.32 -10.09 -9.24
C THR A 78 22.61 -9.82 -7.92
N LEU A 79 22.97 -10.59 -6.89
CA LEU A 79 22.52 -10.34 -5.53
C LEU A 79 23.43 -9.32 -4.84
N PRO A 80 22.92 -8.59 -3.83
CA PRO A 80 23.76 -7.70 -3.03
C PRO A 80 24.89 -8.48 -2.35
N SER A 81 26.10 -7.93 -2.33
CA SER A 81 27.28 -8.58 -1.73
C SER A 81 27.13 -8.83 -0.23
N HIS A 82 26.37 -7.97 0.46
CA HIS A 82 26.05 -8.12 1.88
C HIS A 82 24.99 -9.20 2.16
N GLY A 83 24.39 -9.82 1.14
CA GLY A 83 23.44 -10.92 1.28
C GLY A 83 22.04 -10.55 1.80
N TYR A 84 21.85 -9.40 2.45
CA TYR A 84 20.53 -8.95 2.93
C TYR A 84 19.64 -8.41 1.80
N PRO A 85 18.34 -8.78 1.75
CA PRO A 85 17.37 -8.16 0.86
C PRO A 85 17.06 -6.72 1.32
N SER A 86 16.52 -5.89 0.42
CA SER A 86 15.90 -4.62 0.81
C SER A 86 14.48 -4.83 1.30
N GLU A 87 13.93 -3.83 1.99
CA GLU A 87 12.54 -3.82 2.49
C GLU A 87 11.53 -4.02 1.35
N ARG A 88 11.86 -3.50 0.16
CA ARG A 88 11.05 -3.71 -1.05
C ARG A 88 11.06 -5.16 -1.52
N ILE A 89 12.20 -5.84 -1.43
CA ILE A 89 12.31 -7.26 -1.78
C ILE A 89 11.53 -8.09 -0.75
N ALA A 90 11.68 -7.79 0.54
CA ALA A 90 10.89 -8.41 1.60
C ALA A 90 9.38 -8.23 1.38
N GLN A 91 8.95 -7.02 1.05
CA GLN A 91 7.55 -6.73 0.75
C GLN A 91 7.02 -7.60 -0.40
N LEU A 92 7.77 -7.71 -1.50
CA LEU A 92 7.37 -8.50 -2.66
C LEU A 92 7.33 -10.00 -2.36
N ALA A 93 8.27 -10.52 -1.56
CA ALA A 93 8.26 -11.92 -1.12
C ALA A 93 7.02 -12.21 -0.25
N ILE A 94 6.71 -11.35 0.72
CA ILE A 94 5.53 -11.51 1.59
C ILE A 94 4.23 -11.40 0.78
N GLN A 95 4.15 -10.45 -0.16
CA GLN A 95 2.99 -10.30 -1.05
C GLN A 95 2.78 -11.54 -1.92
N HIS A 96 3.86 -12.15 -2.41
CA HIS A 96 3.78 -13.41 -3.15
C HIS A 96 3.27 -14.57 -2.31
N GLN A 97 3.60 -14.58 -1.01
CA GLN A 97 3.12 -15.59 -0.05
C GLN A 97 1.72 -15.28 0.51
N ALA A 98 1.16 -14.10 0.26
CA ALA A 98 -0.12 -13.67 0.80
C ALA A 98 -1.28 -14.68 0.56
N PRO A 99 -1.41 -15.31 -0.63
CA PRO A 99 -2.44 -16.33 -0.86
C PRO A 99 -2.29 -17.56 0.03
N MET A 100 -1.08 -17.89 0.49
CA MET A 100 -0.86 -18.99 1.43
C MET A 100 -1.01 -18.57 2.89
N ILE A 101 -0.64 -17.32 3.24
CA ILE A 101 -0.67 -16.81 4.60
C ILE A 101 -2.09 -16.44 5.04
N PHE A 102 -2.85 -15.75 4.19
CA PHE A 102 -4.14 -15.20 4.57
C PHE A 102 -5.22 -16.24 4.91
N PRO A 103 -5.31 -17.41 4.23
CA PRO A 103 -6.25 -18.46 4.62
C PRO A 103 -5.96 -19.05 6.00
N GLN A 104 -4.73 -18.97 6.49
CA GLN A 104 -4.32 -19.46 7.82
C GLN A 104 -4.70 -18.48 8.95
N SER A 105 -5.36 -17.36 8.64
CA SER A 105 -5.78 -16.40 9.65
C SER A 105 -6.88 -16.98 10.55
N PRO A 106 -6.84 -16.74 11.88
CA PRO A 106 -7.88 -17.19 12.80
C PRO A 106 -9.28 -16.71 12.39
N PRO A 107 -10.33 -17.55 12.54
CA PRO A 107 -11.70 -17.18 12.15
C PRO A 107 -12.29 -16.04 12.99
N SER A 108 -11.65 -15.70 14.12
CA SER A 108 -12.00 -14.54 14.94
C SER A 108 -11.61 -13.20 14.30
N LEU A 109 -10.72 -13.19 13.30
CA LEU A 109 -10.31 -11.98 12.62
C LEU A 109 -11.31 -11.61 11.51
N LEU A 110 -11.49 -10.30 11.28
CA LEU A 110 -12.29 -9.79 10.16
C LEU A 110 -11.56 -9.89 8.82
N LEU A 111 -10.28 -10.29 8.82
CA LEU A 111 -9.42 -10.31 7.65
C LEU A 111 -10.00 -11.14 6.48
N PRO A 112 -10.51 -12.37 6.67
CA PRO A 112 -11.12 -13.12 5.57
C PRO A 112 -12.33 -12.40 4.95
N LYS A 113 -13.15 -11.74 5.77
CA LYS A 113 -14.31 -10.96 5.28
C LYS A 113 -13.87 -9.77 4.43
N PHE A 114 -12.84 -9.06 4.87
CA PHE A 114 -12.28 -7.93 4.12
C PHE A 114 -11.62 -8.36 2.81
N LEU A 115 -10.90 -9.48 2.82
CA LEU A 115 -10.25 -10.01 1.62
C LEU A 115 -11.28 -10.47 0.60
N ALA A 116 -12.34 -11.18 1.01
CA ALA A 116 -13.42 -11.56 0.10
C ALA A 116 -14.05 -10.34 -0.59
N ALA A 117 -14.39 -9.29 0.16
CA ALA A 117 -14.98 -8.07 -0.39
C ALA A 117 -14.02 -7.25 -1.29
N LYS A 118 -12.69 -7.38 -1.11
CA LYS A 118 -11.67 -6.70 -1.92
C LYS A 118 -11.25 -7.50 -3.16
N LEU A 119 -11.36 -8.82 -3.09
CA LEU A 119 -10.99 -9.76 -4.15
C LEU A 119 -12.16 -10.12 -5.06
N ASP A 120 -13.38 -9.65 -4.77
CA ASP A 120 -14.47 -9.70 -5.75
C ASP A 120 -13.96 -9.07 -7.06
N PRO A 121 -13.89 -9.87 -8.14
CA PRO A 121 -13.33 -9.38 -9.38
C PRO A 121 -14.22 -8.24 -9.86
N PHE A 122 -13.62 -7.10 -10.17
CA PHE A 122 -14.15 -6.28 -11.26
C PHE A 122 -14.62 -7.24 -12.36
N PRO A 123 -15.86 -7.14 -12.88
CA PRO A 123 -16.26 -8.00 -13.98
C PRO A 123 -15.22 -7.81 -15.09
N SER A 124 -14.44 -8.86 -15.33
CA SER A 124 -13.54 -8.90 -16.47
C SER A 124 -14.42 -8.69 -17.70
N PRO A 125 -14.17 -7.69 -18.55
CA PRO A 125 -14.97 -7.49 -19.76
C PRO A 125 -14.89 -8.65 -20.76
N ASP A 126 -14.05 -9.67 -20.52
CA ASP A 126 -13.77 -10.76 -21.47
C ASP A 126 -14.32 -12.14 -21.06
N ARG A 127 -15.51 -12.19 -20.45
CA ARG A 127 -16.32 -13.42 -20.50
C ARG A 127 -17.46 -13.28 -21.51
N LEU A 128 -17.12 -12.93 -22.75
CA LEU A 128 -17.95 -13.32 -23.88
C LEU A 128 -17.82 -14.83 -24.01
N THR A 129 -18.90 -15.52 -23.63
CA THR A 129 -19.13 -16.94 -23.89
C THR A 129 -18.89 -17.24 -25.36
N LEU A 130 -17.78 -17.90 -25.67
CA LEU A 130 -17.62 -18.58 -26.94
C LEU A 130 -18.41 -19.89 -26.85
N ALA A 131 -19.73 -19.78 -27.01
CA ALA A 131 -20.57 -20.92 -27.35
C ALA A 131 -20.43 -21.13 -28.87
N ALA A 132 -19.79 -22.24 -29.24
CA ALA A 132 -19.88 -22.82 -30.58
C ALA A 132 -21.03 -23.82 -30.61
#